data_AF-A0A2V8XMR3-F1
#
_entry.id   AF-A0A2V8XMR3-F1
#
_cell.length_a   1.000
_cell.length_b   1.000
_cell.length_c   1.000
_cell.angle_alpha   90.00
_cell.angle_beta   90.00
_cell.angle_gamma   90.00
#
_symmetry.space_group_name_H-M   'P 1'
#
loop_
_entity.id
_entity.type
_entity.pdbx_description
1 polymer ?
#
loop_
_entity_poly.entity_id
_entity_poly.type
_entity_poly.pdbx_seq_one_letter_code
_entity_poly.pdbx_strand_id
1 'polypeptide(L)' 'LIPWNPGELPYQEPSGERIEEFRRILNDKGIPAFVRYSRGRDVMAACGQLALLDVSAKSGPASIAP' A
#
# COMPACT_ATOMS: atom_id res chain seq x y z
N LEU A 1 1.18 14.07 0.75
CA LEU A 1 0.06 13.16 0.44
C LEU A 1 0.64 11.86 -0.08
N ILE A 2 0.32 10.73 0.55
CA ILE A 2 0.70 9.39 0.06
C ILE A 2 -0.62 8.72 -0.31
N PRO A 3 -0.90 8.48 -1.60
CA PRO A 3 -2.07 7.69 -2.00
C PRO A 3 -2.00 6.31 -1.35
N TRP A 4 -3.16 5.79 -0.93
CA TRP A 4 -3.23 4.51 -0.23
C TRP A 4 -2.72 3.37 -1.13
N ASN A 5 -1.87 2.52 -0.56
CA ASN A 5 -1.45 1.28 -1.21
C ASN A 5 -2.41 0.15 -0.83
N PRO A 6 -2.95 -0.62 -1.80
CA PRO A 6 -3.83 -1.75 -1.55
C PRO A 6 -3.18 -2.77 -0.62
N GLY A 7 -4.02 -3.35 0.24
CA GLY A 7 -3.66 -4.37 1.21
C GLY A 7 -4.94 -5.02 1.74
N GLU A 8 -4.86 -5.67 2.91
CA GLU A 8 -5.98 -6.45 3.47
C GLU A 8 -7.14 -5.61 4.01
N LEU A 9 -6.93 -4.31 4.22
CA LEU A 9 -7.96 -3.40 4.71
C LEU A 9 -8.95 -3.01 3.61
N PRO A 10 -10.23 -2.71 3.94
CA PRO A 10 -11.28 -2.42 2.95
C PRO A 10 -11.18 -1.00 2.35
N TYR A 11 -9.98 -0.40 2.32
CA TYR A 11 -9.75 0.93 1.79
C TYR A 11 -9.20 0.88 0.37
N GLN A 12 -9.53 1.91 -0.41
CA GLN A 12 -9.13 2.04 -1.80
C GLN A 12 -8.32 3.32 -2.00
N GLU A 13 -7.46 3.28 -3.01
CA GLU A 13 -6.76 4.47 -3.46
C GLU A 13 -7.77 5.50 -3.97
N PRO A 14 -7.69 6.77 -3.53
CA PRO A 14 -8.51 7.83 -4.08
C PRO A 14 -8.20 8.08 -5.56
N SER A 15 -9.16 8.62 -6.32
CA SER A 15 -8.89 9.07 -7.69
C SER A 15 -7.83 10.19 -7.72
N GLY A 16 -7.12 10.31 -8.85
CA GLY A 16 -6.15 11.38 -9.07
C GLY A 16 -6.76 12.77 -8.86
N GLU A 17 -7.98 12.99 -9.34
CA GLU A 17 -8.71 14.25 -9.16
C GLU A 17 -8.93 14.59 -7.68
N ARG A 18 -9.32 13.61 -6.87
CA ARG A 18 -9.55 13.81 -5.43
C ARG A 18 -8.25 14.10 -4.68
N ILE A 19 -7.14 13.49 -5.09
CA ILE A 19 -5.81 13.77 -4.55
C ILE A 19 -5.40 15.22 -4.85
N GLU A 20 -5.59 15.67 -6.10
CA GLU A 20 -5.25 17.03 -6.52
C GLU A 20 -6.16 18.08 -5.88
N GLU A 21 -7.45 17.81 -5.74
CA GLU A 21 -8.38 18.70 -5.02
C GLU A 21 -7.92 18.89 -3.57
N PHE A 22 -7.58 17.80 -2.87
CA PHE A 22 -7.08 17.87 -1.50
C PHE A 22 -5.74 18.61 -1.41
N ARG A 23 -4.83 18.37 -2.36
CA ARG A 23 -3.56 19.11 -2.46
C ARG A 23 -3.78 20.61 -2.61
N ARG A 24 -4.72 21.01 -3.48
CA ARG A 24 -5.08 22.41 -3.69
C ARG A 24 -5.60 23.05 -2.41
N ILE A 25 -6.53 22.39 -1.71
CA ILE A 25 -7.06 22.88 -0.42
C ILE A 25 -5.95 23.16 0.60
N LEU A 26 -4.92 22.32 0.67
CA LEU A 26 -3.79 22.53 1.57
C LEU A 26 -2.92 23.72 1.12
N ASN A 27 -2.59 23.78 -0.16
CA ASN A 27 -1.77 24.87 -0.72
C ASN A 27 -2.46 26.23 -0.58
N ASP A 28 -3.77 26.31 -0.81
CA ASP A 28 -4.57 27.53 -0.66
C ASP A 28 -4.56 28.06 0.78
N LYS A 29 -4.32 27.17 1.76
CA LYS A 29 -4.15 27.52 3.17
C LYS A 29 -2.70 27.80 3.56
N GLY A 30 -1.79 27.87 2.58
CA GLY A 30 -0.37 28.10 2.81
C GLY A 30 0.37 26.89 3.39
N ILE A 31 -0.18 25.67 3.26
CA ILE A 31 0.46 24.43 3.71
C ILE A 31 1.06 23.72 2.49
N PRO A 32 2.39 23.73 2.29
CA PRO A 32 3.01 23.06 1.15
C PRO A 32 2.75 21.56 1.17
N ALA A 33 2.05 21.05 0.16
CA ALA A 33 1.69 19.64 0.05
C ALA A 33 2.21 19.02 -1.25
N PHE A 34 3.03 17.96 -1.11
CA PHE A 34 3.53 17.16 -2.22
C PHE A 34 2.86 15.79 -2.26
N VAL A 35 2.53 15.30 -3.46
CA VAL A 35 2.07 13.93 -3.65
C VAL A 35 3.29 13.03 -3.82
N ARG A 36 3.35 11.94 -3.05
CA ARG A 36 4.39 10.91 -3.14
C ARG A 36 3.74 9.62 -3.60
N TYR A 37 3.78 9.39 -4.90
CA TYR A 37 3.35 8.12 -5.47
C TYR A 37 4.32 7.02 -5.08
N SER A 38 3.77 5.88 -4.68
CA SER A 38 4.53 4.71 -4.26
C SER A 38 5.34 4.14 -5.42
N ARG A 39 6.58 3.72 -5.12
CA ARG A 39 7.41 2.89 -5.99
C ARG A 39 7.47 1.48 -5.41
N GLY A 40 7.57 0.45 -6.25
CA GLY A 40 7.63 -0.95 -5.81
C GLY A 40 6.28 -1.55 -5.40
N ARG A 41 5.16 -0.93 -5.80
CA ARG A 41 3.79 -1.42 -5.53
C ARG A 41 3.47 -2.72 -6.26
N ASP A 42 4.08 -2.90 -7.42
CA ASP A 42 4.08 -4.10 -8.26
C ASP A 42 4.73 -5.31 -7.57
N VAL A 43 5.63 -5.07 -6.62
CA VAL A 43 6.37 -6.11 -5.88
C VAL A 43 6.04 -6.12 -4.38
N MET A 44 4.90 -5.54 -3.98
CA MET A 44 4.47 -5.45 -2.56
C MET A 44 5.51 -4.79 -1.63
N ALA A 45 6.31 -3.87 -2.16
CA ALA A 45 7.35 -3.16 -1.42
C ALA A 45 7.03 -1.67 -1.20
N ALA A 46 5.80 -1.23 -1.53
CA ALA A 46 5.39 0.12 -1.22
C ALA A 46 5.21 0.33 0.30
N CYS A 47 5.18 1.59 0.73
CA CYS A 47 4.93 1.93 2.13
C CYS A 47 3.64 1.24 2.65
N GLY A 48 3.74 0.50 3.75
CA GLY A 48 2.62 -0.24 4.34
C GLY A 48 2.36 -1.63 3.77
N GLN A 49 3.10 -2.06 2.73
CA GLN A 49 2.96 -3.40 2.13
C GLN A 49 4.02 -4.41 2.61
N LEU A 50 5.03 -3.95 3.35
CA LEU A 50 6.07 -4.83 3.89
C LEU A 50 5.47 -5.75 4.96
N ALA A 51 5.31 -7.02 4.61
CA ALA A 51 4.82 -8.08 5.47
C ALA A 51 5.73 -9.32 5.37
N LEU A 52 5.85 -10.06 6.47
CA LEU A 52 6.43 -11.40 6.43
C LEU A 52 5.37 -12.33 5.84
N LEU A 53 5.56 -12.76 4.61
CA LEU A 53 4.79 -13.88 4.06
C LEU A 53 5.27 -15.13 4.79
N ASP A 54 4.40 -15.74 5.59
CA ASP A 54 4.74 -16.93 6.35
C ASP A 54 5.00 -18.09 5.36
N VAL A 55 6.28 -18.43 5.17
CA VAL A 55 6.72 -19.48 4.23
C VAL A 55 6.34 -20.88 4.75
N SER A 56 5.88 -21.00 6.00
CA SER A 56 5.53 -22.27 6.64
C SER A 56 4.14 -22.82 6.27
N ALA A 57 3.30 -22.06 5.56
CA ALA A 57 1.95 -22.52 5.17
C ALA A 57 1.92 -23.66 4.12
N LYS A 58 3.09 -24.15 3.66
CA LYS A 58 3.21 -25.29 2.73
C LYS A 58 4.08 -26.46 3.23
N SER A 59 4.31 -26.61 4.53
CA SER A 59 4.83 -27.87 5.06
C SER A 59 3.69 -28.72 5.64
N GLY A 60 2.90 -29.33 4.77
CA GLY A 60 2.12 -30.51 5.16
C GLY A 60 3.09 -31.64 5.55
N PRO A 61 2.81 -32.45 6.58
CA PRO A 61 3.73 -33.50 6.99
C PRO A 61 3.81 -34.54 5.87
N ALA A 62 5.01 -34.75 5.34
CA ALA A 62 5.30 -35.92 4.53
C ALA A 62 5.16 -37.15 5.46
N SER A 63 4.03 -37.84 5.37
CA SER A 63 3.85 -39.13 6.00
C SER A 63 4.81 -40.12 5.33
N ILE A 64 5.95 -40.35 5.97
CA ILE A 64 6.78 -41.52 5.73
C ILE A 64 6.02 -42.71 6.32
N ALA A 65 5.39 -43.51 5.45
CA ALA A 65 4.90 -44.83 5.80
C ALA A 65 6.07 -45.84 5.72
N PRO A 66 6.06 -46.93 6.52
CA PRO A 66 7.17 -47.87 6.65
C PRO A 66 7.49 -48.62 5.35
#